data_AF-A0A2G2YPJ8-F1
#
_entry.id   AF-A0A2G2YPJ8-F1
#
_cell.length_a   1.000
_cell.length_b   1.000
_cell.length_c   1.000
_cell.angle_alpha   90.00
_cell.angle_beta   90.00
_cell.angle_gamma   90.00
#
_symmetry.space_group_name_H-M   'P 1'
#
loop_
_entity.id
_entity.type
_entity.pdbx_description
1 polymer ?
#
loop_
_entity_poly.entity_id
_entity_poly.type
_entity_poly.pdbx_seq_one_letter_code
_entity_poly.pdbx_strand_id
1 'polypeptide(L)'
;MKRIAEMKEVAKIVRFGSVTPISGSDFVREVSQAPEDIWVVVLLYKDGYSDCQILLQCLDELATKYPATKFVKIISTDCIQNYPDCNLPTVLVYHNGALKSNYVGVRSFGRRCTPEGVALTLCQSDPVLNDGRSKKEQSREAVLEGVRERFLEKVVAQHEDDDGSSSD
;
A
#
# COMPACT_ATOMS: atom_id res chain seq x y z
N MET A 1 -11.60 34.26 16.70
CA MET A 1 -10.47 33.32 16.91
C MET A 1 -10.78 31.99 16.23
N LYS A 2 -10.30 31.76 15.01
CA LYS A 2 -10.40 30.48 14.28
C LYS A 2 -9.02 30.18 13.66
N ARG A 3 -8.17 29.48 14.41
CA ARG A 3 -6.88 28.91 13.92
C ARG A 3 -6.49 27.61 14.64
N ILE A 4 -7.04 27.33 15.82
CA ILE A 4 -6.64 26.17 16.65
C ILE A 4 -7.40 24.88 16.29
N ALA A 5 -8.49 24.96 15.52
CA ALA A 5 -9.24 23.77 15.09
C ALA A 5 -8.58 23.05 13.88
N GLU A 6 -7.91 23.79 12.99
CA GLU A 6 -7.31 23.21 11.77
C GLU A 6 -6.01 22.44 12.05
N MET A 7 -5.29 22.77 13.13
CA MET A 7 -4.04 22.07 13.50
C MET A 7 -4.27 20.68 14.10
N LYS A 8 -5.46 20.38 14.63
CA LYS A 8 -5.79 19.05 15.17
C LYS A 8 -6.13 18.03 14.09
N GLU A 9 -6.61 18.47 12.93
CA GLU A 9 -6.92 17.60 11.80
C GLU A 9 -5.63 17.14 11.10
N VAL A 10 -4.66 18.04 10.91
CA VAL A 10 -3.38 17.75 10.22
C VAL A 10 -2.45 16.85 11.04
N ALA A 11 -2.50 16.94 12.38
CA ALA A 11 -1.74 16.03 13.26
C ALA A 11 -2.33 14.61 13.33
N LYS A 12 -3.56 14.41 12.82
CA LYS A 12 -4.28 13.12 12.80
C LYS A 12 -3.87 12.21 11.63
N ILE A 13 -3.11 12.76 10.68
CA ILE A 13 -2.96 12.24 9.32
C ILE A 13 -1.75 11.31 9.14
N VAL A 14 -0.74 11.38 10.01
CA VAL A 14 0.43 10.49 9.98
C VAL A 14 0.33 9.51 11.15
N ARG A 15 -0.48 8.46 11.01
CA ARG A 15 -0.68 7.44 12.05
C ARG A 15 0.20 6.22 11.86
N PHE A 16 0.58 5.93 10.62
CA PHE A 16 1.39 4.79 10.20
C PHE A 16 2.61 5.28 9.44
N GLY A 17 3.34 4.36 8.80
CA GLY A 17 4.61 4.69 8.13
C GLY A 17 5.51 3.50 7.85
N SER A 18 5.14 2.29 8.28
CA SER A 18 5.88 1.06 8.06
C SER A 18 4.93 -0.14 8.03
N VAL A 19 5.40 -1.27 7.50
CA VAL A 19 4.65 -2.54 7.54
C VAL A 19 4.89 -3.20 8.90
N THR A 20 3.86 -3.21 9.74
CA THR A 20 3.98 -3.74 11.11
C THR A 20 3.63 -5.24 11.17
N PRO A 21 4.48 -6.11 11.75
CA PRO A 21 4.11 -7.50 11.98
C PRO A 21 3.02 -7.63 13.05
N ILE A 22 2.05 -8.51 12.83
CA ILE A 22 0.99 -8.83 13.78
C ILE A 22 0.87 -10.35 13.96
N SER A 23 0.41 -10.77 15.14
CA SER A 23 0.07 -12.18 15.41
C SER A 23 -1.37 -12.49 15.00
N GLY A 24 -1.72 -13.79 14.93
CA GLY A 24 -3.11 -14.22 14.75
C GLY A 24 -4.07 -13.65 15.81
N SER A 25 -3.62 -13.55 17.06
CA SER A 25 -4.41 -12.96 18.15
C SER A 25 -4.63 -11.44 18.02
N ASP A 26 -3.73 -10.73 17.33
CA ASP A 26 -3.86 -9.29 17.08
C ASP A 26 -4.80 -8.99 15.91
N PHE A 27 -5.04 -9.95 15.01
CA PHE A 27 -5.76 -9.73 13.76
C PHE A 27 -7.09 -9.01 13.94
N VAL A 28 -7.92 -9.45 14.89
CA VAL A 28 -9.24 -8.85 15.14
C VAL A 28 -9.11 -7.37 15.52
N ARG A 29 -8.20 -7.05 16.45
CA ARG A 29 -8.00 -5.67 16.92
C ARG A 29 -7.38 -4.80 15.83
N GLU A 30 -6.37 -5.32 15.14
CA GLU A 30 -5.55 -4.54 14.23
C GLU A 30 -6.19 -4.37 12.83
N VAL A 31 -7.05 -5.30 12.43
CA VAL A 31 -7.64 -5.37 11.07
C VAL A 31 -9.17 -5.24 11.15
N SER A 32 -9.85 -6.17 11.82
CA SER A 32 -11.33 -6.24 11.81
C SER A 32 -11.99 -5.11 12.60
N GLN A 33 -11.34 -4.60 13.64
CA GLN A 33 -11.81 -3.52 14.50
C GLN A 33 -11.03 -2.21 14.28
N ALA A 34 -10.32 -2.10 13.16
CA ALA A 34 -9.69 -0.84 12.80
C ALA A 34 -10.75 0.28 12.70
N PRO A 35 -10.41 1.53 13.07
CA PRO A 35 -11.32 2.66 12.95
C PRO A 35 -11.89 2.81 11.53
N GLU A 36 -13.13 3.29 11.42
CA GLU A 36 -13.85 3.41 10.14
C GLU A 36 -13.20 4.40 9.14
N ASP A 37 -12.28 5.24 9.60
CA ASP A 37 -11.50 6.16 8.77
C ASP A 37 -10.20 5.53 8.23
N ILE A 38 -9.90 4.28 8.58
CA ILE A 38 -8.61 3.63 8.30
C ILE A 38 -8.77 2.44 7.37
N TRP A 39 -8.04 2.49 6.25
CA TRP A 39 -7.80 1.36 5.38
C TRP A 39 -6.68 0.49 5.93
N VAL A 40 -6.88 -0.83 5.94
CA VAL A 40 -5.88 -1.80 6.40
C VAL A 40 -5.49 -2.74 5.27
N VAL A 41 -4.22 -2.72 4.90
CA VAL A 41 -3.60 -3.63 3.93
C VAL A 41 -2.83 -4.70 4.69
N VAL A 42 -3.26 -5.95 4.57
CA VAL A 42 -2.67 -7.10 5.25
C VAL A 42 -1.92 -7.96 4.24
N LEU A 43 -0.62 -8.15 4.46
CA LEU A 43 0.20 -9.12 3.73
C LEU A 43 0.24 -10.46 4.48
N LEU A 44 -0.35 -11.50 3.90
CA LEU A 44 -0.11 -12.88 4.30
C LEU A 44 1.16 -13.36 3.59
N TYR A 45 2.16 -13.75 4.37
CA TYR A 45 3.47 -14.17 3.85
C TYR A 45 3.99 -15.44 4.53
N LYS A 46 5.12 -15.92 4.03
CA LYS A 46 5.95 -16.95 4.65
C LYS A 46 7.40 -16.68 4.31
N ASP A 47 8.29 -16.89 5.28
CA ASP A 47 9.72 -16.70 5.07
C ASP A 47 10.29 -17.71 4.06
N GLY A 48 11.36 -17.32 3.36
CA GLY A 48 12.00 -18.15 2.34
C GLY A 48 11.36 -18.09 0.94
N TYR A 49 10.22 -17.40 0.78
CA TYR A 49 9.57 -17.20 -0.50
C TYR A 49 9.99 -15.86 -1.13
N SER A 50 10.62 -15.91 -2.31
CA SER A 50 11.10 -14.71 -3.03
C SER A 50 9.99 -13.72 -3.33
N ASP A 51 8.83 -14.21 -3.75
CA ASP A 51 7.69 -13.38 -4.12
C ASP A 51 7.13 -12.60 -2.91
N CYS A 52 7.18 -13.21 -1.73
CA CYS A 52 6.84 -12.53 -0.47
C CYS A 52 7.82 -11.40 -0.16
N GLN A 53 9.12 -11.61 -0.37
CA GLN A 53 10.15 -10.59 -0.12
C GLN A 53 10.00 -9.39 -1.07
N ILE A 54 9.75 -9.66 -2.35
CA ILE A 54 9.56 -8.62 -3.37
C ILE A 54 8.33 -7.76 -3.03
N LEU A 55 7.21 -8.39 -2.69
CA LEU A 55 5.99 -7.65 -2.36
C LEU A 55 6.13 -6.88 -1.04
N LEU A 56 6.81 -7.47 -0.04
CA LEU A 56 7.10 -6.78 1.22
C LEU A 56 7.92 -5.50 0.98
N GLN A 57 8.97 -5.55 0.16
CA GLN A 57 9.76 -4.37 -0.19
C GLN A 57 8.89 -3.27 -0.83
N CYS A 58 7.98 -3.66 -1.74
CA CYS A 58 7.05 -2.72 -2.34
C CYS A 58 6.12 -2.08 -1.29
N LEU A 59 5.60 -2.88 -0.35
CA LEU A 59 4.71 -2.39 0.70
C LEU A 59 5.44 -1.51 1.72
N ASP A 60 6.70 -1.77 2.04
CA ASP A 60 7.51 -0.90 2.92
C ASP A 60 7.68 0.51 2.32
N GLU A 61 7.92 0.60 1.00
CA GLU A 61 7.96 1.89 0.30
C GLU A 61 6.60 2.61 0.31
N LEU A 62 5.51 1.87 0.11
CA LEU A 62 4.17 2.45 0.10
C LEU A 62 3.73 2.88 1.50
N ALA A 63 4.05 2.12 2.55
CA ALA A 63 3.74 2.48 3.92
C ALA A 63 4.39 3.81 4.32
N THR A 64 5.62 4.06 3.85
CA THR A 64 6.31 5.34 4.08
C THR A 64 5.61 6.49 3.34
N LYS A 65 5.10 6.26 2.12
CA LYS A 65 4.46 7.27 1.27
C LYS A 65 3.01 7.58 1.70
N TYR A 66 2.30 6.61 2.27
CA TYR A 66 0.87 6.70 2.60
C TYR A 66 0.60 6.43 4.09
N PRO A 67 1.04 7.34 4.99
CA PRO A 67 0.98 7.11 6.43
C PRO A 67 -0.43 7.18 7.04
N ALA A 68 -1.47 7.51 6.26
CA ALA A 68 -2.86 7.38 6.71
C ALA A 68 -3.41 5.95 6.49
N THR A 69 -2.76 5.15 5.65
CA THR A 69 -3.10 3.74 5.40
C THR A 69 -2.29 2.84 6.33
N LYS A 70 -2.96 1.87 6.95
CA LYS A 70 -2.30 0.90 7.82
C LYS A 70 -1.80 -0.28 7.01
N PHE A 71 -0.50 -0.57 7.10
CA PHE A 71 0.09 -1.76 6.49
C PHE A 71 0.53 -2.72 7.59
N VAL A 72 0.09 -3.97 7.48
CA VAL A 72 0.48 -5.03 8.42
C VAL A 72 0.88 -6.28 7.67
N LYS A 73 1.70 -7.12 8.31
CA LYS A 73 2.07 -8.44 7.81
C LYS A 73 1.84 -9.51 8.86
N ILE A 74 1.46 -10.70 8.41
CA ILE A 74 1.20 -11.85 9.26
C ILE A 74 1.67 -13.13 8.55
N ILE A 75 2.22 -14.07 9.33
CA ILE A 75 2.53 -15.40 8.80
C ILE A 75 1.21 -16.04 8.35
N SER A 76 1.17 -16.52 7.11
CA SER A 76 -0.04 -17.02 6.47
C SER A 76 -0.78 -18.07 7.30
N THR A 77 -0.05 -18.99 7.95
CA THR A 77 -0.61 -20.02 8.83
C THR A 77 -1.11 -19.51 10.18
N ASP A 78 -0.60 -18.36 10.65
CA ASP A 78 -1.10 -17.71 11.87
C ASP A 78 -2.41 -16.97 11.60
N CYS A 79 -2.63 -16.55 10.35
CA CYS A 79 -3.88 -15.93 9.91
C CYS A 79 -4.94 -16.97 9.52
N ILE A 80 -4.55 -17.98 8.73
CA ILE A 80 -5.44 -19.02 8.19
C ILE A 80 -4.73 -20.37 8.29
N GLN A 81 -5.29 -21.27 9.10
CA GLN A 81 -4.71 -22.60 9.28
C GLN A 81 -4.61 -23.34 7.93
N ASN A 82 -3.46 -23.92 7.65
CA ASN A 82 -3.16 -24.65 6.40
C ASN A 82 -3.35 -23.82 5.12
N TYR A 83 -3.09 -22.50 5.17
CA TYR A 83 -3.12 -21.67 3.97
C TYR A 83 -2.15 -22.19 2.89
N PRO A 84 -2.59 -22.39 1.64
CA PRO A 84 -1.73 -22.97 0.60
C PRO A 84 -0.55 -22.06 0.25
N ASP A 85 0.68 -22.60 0.30
CA ASP A 85 1.88 -21.85 -0.05
C ASP A 85 1.86 -21.32 -1.50
N CYS A 86 1.19 -22.02 -2.43
CA CYS A 86 1.03 -21.57 -3.83
C CYS A 86 0.22 -20.28 -3.99
N ASN A 87 -0.52 -19.88 -2.96
CA ASN A 87 -1.28 -18.64 -2.95
C ASN A 87 -0.45 -17.46 -2.42
N LEU A 88 0.75 -17.72 -1.91
CA LEU A 88 1.60 -16.67 -1.36
C LEU A 88 2.36 -15.89 -2.45
N PRO A 89 2.63 -14.59 -2.21
CA PRO A 89 2.03 -13.77 -1.16
C PRO A 89 0.55 -13.48 -1.43
N THR A 90 -0.24 -13.24 -0.39
CA THR A 90 -1.63 -12.78 -0.53
C THR A 90 -1.82 -11.44 0.15
N VAL A 91 -2.49 -10.49 -0.50
CA VAL A 91 -2.85 -9.20 0.07
C VAL A 91 -4.35 -9.11 0.28
N LEU A 92 -4.75 -8.83 1.51
CA LEU A 92 -6.13 -8.55 1.89
C LEU A 92 -6.28 -7.07 2.19
N VAL A 93 -7.35 -6.45 1.67
CA VAL A 93 -7.67 -5.05 1.94
C VAL A 93 -8.95 -5.00 2.76
N TYR A 94 -8.88 -4.39 3.95
CA TYR A 94 -10.00 -4.20 4.86
C TYR A 94 -10.34 -2.73 5.03
N HIS A 95 -11.63 -2.46 5.19
CA HIS A 95 -12.16 -1.15 5.56
C HIS A 95 -13.53 -1.33 6.23
N ASN A 96 -13.78 -0.61 7.32
CA ASN A 96 -14.99 -0.71 8.14
C ASN A 96 -15.31 -2.16 8.56
N GLY A 97 -14.28 -2.90 8.98
CA GLY A 97 -14.39 -4.30 9.41
C GLY A 97 -14.73 -5.31 8.31
N ALA A 98 -14.86 -4.88 7.05
CA ALA A 98 -15.18 -5.75 5.92
C ALA A 98 -13.98 -5.92 4.98
N LEU A 99 -13.81 -7.14 4.46
CA LEU A 99 -12.88 -7.43 3.37
C LEU A 99 -13.39 -6.76 2.08
N LYS A 100 -12.57 -5.91 1.48
CA LYS A 100 -12.87 -5.16 0.24
C LYS A 100 -12.23 -5.81 -0.98
N SER A 101 -10.98 -6.25 -0.84
CA SER A 101 -10.24 -6.88 -1.93
C SER A 101 -9.34 -8.01 -1.42
N ASN A 102 -9.13 -9.00 -2.27
CA ASN A 102 -8.24 -10.13 -2.05
C ASN A 102 -7.40 -10.38 -3.30
N TYR A 103 -6.08 -10.19 -3.20
CA TYR A 103 -5.13 -10.36 -4.29
C TYR A 103 -4.20 -11.53 -3.97
N VAL A 104 -4.35 -12.61 -4.75
CA VAL A 104 -3.58 -13.84 -4.56
C VAL A 104 -2.40 -13.86 -5.51
N GLY A 105 -1.21 -14.10 -4.96
CA GLY A 105 0.04 -14.17 -5.71
C GLY A 105 0.54 -12.81 -6.23
N VAL A 106 1.84 -12.75 -6.48
CA VAL A 106 2.53 -11.54 -6.93
C VAL A 106 2.03 -11.01 -8.30
N ARG A 107 1.53 -11.91 -9.15
CA ARG A 107 1.03 -11.58 -10.50
C ARG A 107 -0.20 -10.68 -10.50
N SER A 108 -0.93 -10.62 -9.37
CA SER A 108 -2.04 -9.69 -9.19
C SER A 108 -1.61 -8.22 -9.31
N PHE A 109 -0.32 -7.92 -9.12
CA PHE A 109 0.24 -6.57 -9.15
C PHE A 109 0.96 -6.23 -10.46
N GLY A 110 0.72 -7.02 -11.52
CA GLY A 110 1.30 -6.83 -12.85
C GLY A 110 2.38 -7.86 -13.21
N ARG A 111 2.97 -7.70 -14.41
CA ARG A 111 4.00 -8.63 -14.93
C ARG A 111 5.29 -8.59 -14.10
N ARG A 112 5.62 -7.43 -13.55
CA ARG A 112 6.68 -7.22 -12.56
C ARG A 112 6.03 -6.59 -11.34
N CYS A 113 6.36 -7.09 -10.14
CA CYS A 113 5.93 -6.46 -8.91
C CYS A 113 6.81 -5.24 -8.65
N THR A 114 6.23 -4.05 -8.82
CA THR A 114 6.87 -2.77 -8.49
C THR A 114 5.98 -2.00 -7.53
N PRO A 115 6.54 -1.06 -6.74
CA PRO A 115 5.74 -0.21 -5.86
C PRO A 115 4.60 0.51 -6.61
N GLU A 116 4.86 0.95 -7.85
CA GLU A 116 3.86 1.61 -8.71
C GLU A 116 2.76 0.65 -9.15
N GLY A 117 3.09 -0.58 -9.56
CA GLY A 117 2.10 -1.59 -9.94
C GLY A 117 1.22 -2.01 -8.76
N VAL A 118 1.82 -2.15 -7.58
CA VAL A 118 1.10 -2.41 -6.33
C VAL A 118 0.17 -1.23 -6.01
N ALA A 119 0.67 0.00 -6.08
CA ALA A 119 -0.13 1.18 -5.81
C ALA A 119 -1.31 1.33 -6.77
N LEU A 120 -1.08 1.13 -8.07
CA LEU A 120 -2.12 1.18 -9.08
C LEU A 120 -3.22 0.16 -8.78
N THR A 121 -2.84 -1.08 -8.45
CA THR A 121 -3.78 -2.16 -8.13
C THR A 121 -4.60 -1.83 -6.89
N LEU A 122 -3.98 -1.29 -5.84
CA LEU A 122 -4.68 -0.90 -4.60
C LEU A 122 -5.65 0.28 -4.83
N CYS A 123 -5.34 1.21 -5.73
CA CYS A 123 -6.19 2.36 -6.04
C CYS A 123 -7.29 2.09 -7.08
N GLN A 124 -7.30 0.93 -7.73
CA GLN A 124 -8.23 0.64 -8.84
C GLN A 124 -9.69 0.68 -8.40
N SER A 125 -10.02 0.29 -7.17
CA SER A 125 -11.42 0.21 -6.70
C SER A 125 -11.76 1.23 -5.63
N ASP A 126 -10.81 1.58 -4.77
CA ASP A 126 -11.04 2.35 -3.54
C ASP A 126 -9.84 3.27 -3.23
N PRO A 127 -10.01 4.34 -2.43
CA PRO A 127 -8.93 5.24 -2.03
C PRO A 127 -8.05 4.61 -0.92
N VAL A 128 -7.56 3.40 -1.16
CA VAL A 128 -6.79 2.60 -0.20
C VAL A 128 -5.51 3.32 0.20
N LEU A 129 -4.86 3.99 -0.74
CA LEU A 129 -3.62 4.74 -0.52
C LEU A 129 -3.92 6.21 -0.22
N ASN A 130 -3.72 6.60 1.04
CA ASN A 130 -3.97 7.96 1.49
C ASN A 130 -2.72 8.53 2.17
N ASP A 131 -2.22 9.66 1.67
CA ASP A 131 -1.09 10.41 2.25
C ASP A 131 -1.55 11.41 3.33
N GLY A 132 -2.87 11.42 3.59
CA GLY A 132 -3.61 12.30 4.48
C GLY A 132 -3.55 13.77 4.08
N ARG A 133 -3.14 14.10 2.85
CA ARG A 133 -3.29 15.45 2.30
C ARG A 133 -4.72 15.65 1.81
N SER A 134 -5.68 15.60 2.73
CA SER A 134 -7.09 15.87 2.43
C SER A 134 -7.31 17.35 2.10
N LYS A 135 -7.11 17.72 0.83
CA LYS A 135 -7.97 18.74 0.20
C LYS A 135 -9.18 17.99 -0.34
N LYS A 136 -10.37 18.36 0.17
CA LYS A 136 -11.74 17.99 -0.28
C LYS A 136 -11.79 17.15 -1.55
N GLU A 137 -12.38 15.96 -1.46
CA GLU A 137 -12.84 15.14 -2.60
C GLU A 137 -11.87 15.18 -3.79
N GLN A 138 -10.69 14.57 -3.64
CA GLN A 138 -9.93 14.21 -4.82
C GLN A 138 -10.68 13.08 -5.52
N SER A 139 -11.26 13.41 -6.68
CA SER A 139 -11.83 12.42 -7.57
C SER A 139 -10.77 11.35 -7.87
N ARG A 140 -11.21 10.11 -8.09
CA ARG A 140 -10.34 8.98 -8.48
C ARG A 140 -9.41 9.37 -9.64
N GLU A 141 -9.91 10.24 -10.52
CA GLU A 141 -9.20 10.82 -11.65
C GLU A 141 -7.98 11.65 -11.23
N ALA A 142 -8.08 12.52 -10.22
CA ALA A 142 -6.96 13.32 -9.72
C ALA A 142 -5.87 12.46 -9.05
N VAL A 143 -6.25 11.39 -8.34
CA VAL A 143 -5.29 10.46 -7.73
C VAL A 143 -4.55 9.67 -8.82
N LEU A 144 -5.28 9.13 -9.80
CA LEU A 144 -4.70 8.42 -10.94
C LEU A 144 -3.83 9.32 -11.81
N GLU A 145 -4.24 10.56 -12.02
CA GLU A 145 -3.46 11.57 -12.75
C GLU A 145 -2.16 11.90 -12.01
N GLY A 146 -2.20 12.10 -10.70
CA GLY A 146 -0.99 12.32 -9.90
C GLY A 146 -0.04 11.11 -9.92
N VAL A 147 -0.56 9.87 -9.97
CA VAL A 147 0.27 8.67 -10.16
C VAL A 147 0.87 8.63 -11.56
N ARG A 148 0.09 9.00 -12.59
CA ARG A 148 0.52 9.01 -14.00
C ARG A 148 1.59 10.06 -14.25
N GLU A 149 1.44 11.26 -13.70
CA GLU A 149 2.39 12.36 -13.84
C GLU A 149 3.74 12.00 -13.20
N ARG A 150 3.72 11.46 -11.98
CA ARG A 150 4.94 10.96 -11.30
C ARG A 150 5.59 9.78 -12.03
N PHE A 151 4.82 8.95 -12.72
CA PHE A 151 5.36 7.89 -13.56
C PHE A 151 6.07 8.45 -14.79
N LEU A 152 5.48 9.45 -15.44
CA LEU A 152 6.10 10.14 -16.57
C LEU A 152 7.41 10.84 -16.17
N GLU A 153 7.44 11.53 -15.04
CA GLU A 153 8.67 12.14 -14.51
C GLU A 153 9.79 11.12 -14.30
N LYS A 154 9.49 9.95 -13.72
CA LYS A 154 10.47 8.87 -13.54
C LYS A 154 10.98 8.29 -14.86
N VAL A 155 10.13 8.17 -15.87
CA VAL A 155 10.54 7.65 -17.19
C VAL A 155 11.40 8.68 -17.93
N VAL A 156 11.06 9.96 -17.82
CA VAL A 156 11.84 11.06 -18.42
C VAL A 156 13.21 11.18 -17.74
N ALA A 157 13.27 11.09 -16.41
CA ALA A 157 14.53 11.13 -15.66
C ALA A 157 15.50 9.98 -16.03
N GLN A 158 14.98 8.82 -16.47
CA GLN A 158 15.82 7.72 -16.94
C GLN A 158 16.33 7.89 -18.38
N HIS A 159 15.80 8.85 -19.14
CA HIS A 159 16.22 9.13 -20.52
C HIS A 159 17.24 10.28 -20.60
N GLU A 160 17.40 11.09 -19.56
CA GLU A 160 18.41 12.16 -19.53
C GLU A 160 19.83 11.65 -19.15
N ASP A 161 19.96 10.37 -18.75
CA ASP A 161 21.23 9.75 -18.38
C ASP A 161 21.90 8.95 -19.52
N ASP A 162 21.31 8.88 -20.74
CA ASP A 162 21.80 8.03 -21.86
C ASP A 162 22.25 8.80 -23.13
N ASP A 163 22.35 10.13 -23.10
CA ASP A 163 22.86 10.93 -24.24
C ASP A 163 24.31 11.42 -24.01
N GLY A 164 25.14 10.55 -23.46
CA GLY A 164 26.50 10.86 -23.03
C GLY A 164 27.62 10.09 -23.73
N SER A 165 27.46 9.58 -24.96
CA SER A 165 28.61 9.15 -25.76
C SER A 165 28.32 9.04 -27.26
N SER A 166 28.72 10.06 -28.01
CA SER A 166 29.18 9.87 -29.40
C SER A 166 30.49 10.62 -29.55
N SER A 167 31.57 9.84 -29.71
CA SER A 167 32.89 10.33 -30.07
C SER A 167 32.90 10.89 -31.49
N ASP A 168 33.66 11.96 -31.70
CA ASP A 168 34.56 12.17 -32.84
C ASP A 168 35.70 13.10 -32.41
#